data_AF-A0A257PEL1-F1
#
_entry.id   AF-A0A257PEL1-F1
#
_cell.length_a   1.000
_cell.length_b   1.000
_cell.length_c   1.000
_cell.angle_alpha   90.00
_cell.angle_beta   90.00
_cell.angle_gamma   90.00
#
_symmetry.space_group_name_H-M   'P 1'
#
loop_
_entity.id
_entity.type
_entity.pdbx_description
1 polymer ?
#
loop_
_entity_poly.entity_id
_entity_poly.type
_entity_poly.pdbx_seq_one_letter_code
_entity_poly.pdbx_strand_id
1 'polypeptide(L)'
;MSEAEAIACLERVLSNALGRTFAVAANSVNGPEPEYYPLLRVRQAWLRTLTQAFADHYEPHIKAGRTAVFGGRPGPGETELSGVPSGIPKWRRWEFLYDVSVVDWTTLPAAFAVNNAVPIVTNTVWAVESELAGDGTKVAEDASKLRIARSANALLIARTTRQTKPDEWLRFLNACLDGVQGQAFVALMPSYARGESDAARWVNGTVEIELYRATPPPALPEFVATIRRPGA
;
A
#
# COMPACT_ATOMS: atom_id res chain seq x y z
N MET A 1 -7.98 9.20 -14.58
CA MET A 1 -8.73 8.04 -14.05
C MET A 1 -9.98 8.58 -13.41
N SER A 2 -11.14 8.06 -13.81
CA SER A 2 -12.42 8.36 -13.16
C SER A 2 -12.51 7.65 -11.80
N GLU A 3 -13.47 8.07 -10.97
CA GLU A 3 -13.74 7.43 -9.69
C GLU A 3 -14.08 5.93 -9.84
N ALA A 4 -14.97 5.60 -10.79
CA ALA A 4 -15.36 4.21 -11.04
C ALA A 4 -14.15 3.35 -11.47
N GLU A 5 -13.24 3.90 -12.27
CA GLU A 5 -11.99 3.24 -12.65
C GLU A 5 -11.06 3.03 -11.45
N ALA A 6 -10.97 4.03 -10.55
CA ALA A 6 -10.17 3.94 -9.33
C ALA A 6 -10.71 2.85 -8.39
N ILE A 7 -12.02 2.81 -8.17
CA ILE A 7 -12.67 1.79 -7.34
C ILE A 7 -12.45 0.40 -7.94
N ALA A 8 -12.72 0.22 -9.24
CA ALA A 8 -12.51 -1.07 -9.91
C ALA A 8 -11.04 -1.52 -9.92
N CYS A 9 -10.10 -0.57 -9.97
CA CYS A 9 -8.67 -0.83 -9.80
C CYS A 9 -8.39 -1.36 -8.39
N LEU A 10 -8.83 -0.64 -7.36
CA LEU A 10 -8.59 -0.98 -5.96
C LEU A 10 -9.23 -2.32 -5.56
N GLU A 11 -10.47 -2.58 -5.96
CA GLU A 11 -11.14 -3.87 -5.71
C GLU A 11 -10.32 -5.02 -6.29
N ARG A 12 -9.89 -4.90 -7.56
CA ARG A 12 -9.09 -5.92 -8.25
C ARG A 12 -7.74 -6.12 -7.59
N VAL A 13 -7.03 -5.04 -7.29
CA VAL A 13 -5.68 -5.08 -6.70
C VAL A 13 -5.74 -5.68 -5.29
N LEU A 14 -6.64 -5.20 -4.44
CA LEU A 14 -6.77 -5.67 -3.05
C LEU A 14 -7.28 -7.12 -2.99
N SER A 15 -8.25 -7.50 -3.83
CA SER A 15 -8.72 -8.89 -3.91
C SER A 15 -7.60 -9.83 -4.37
N ASN A 16 -6.86 -9.47 -5.41
CA ASN A 16 -5.72 -10.26 -5.89
C ASN A 16 -4.60 -10.37 -4.85
N ALA A 17 -4.31 -9.28 -4.13
CA ALA A 17 -3.34 -9.27 -3.05
C ALA A 17 -3.75 -10.22 -1.91
N LEU A 18 -5.03 -10.21 -1.50
CA LEU A 18 -5.55 -11.14 -0.49
C LEU A 18 -5.41 -12.60 -0.92
N GLY A 19 -5.85 -12.93 -2.15
CA GLY A 19 -5.76 -14.30 -2.68
C GLY A 19 -4.32 -14.82 -2.68
N ARG A 20 -3.36 -13.99 -3.11
CA ARG A 20 -1.93 -14.35 -3.13
C ARG A 20 -1.33 -14.42 -1.73
N THR A 21 -1.74 -13.52 -0.84
CA THR A 21 -1.29 -13.54 0.56
C THR A 21 -1.64 -14.88 1.21
N PHE A 22 -2.87 -15.36 1.02
CA PHE A 22 -3.30 -16.64 1.57
C PHE A 22 -2.64 -17.84 0.90
N ALA A 23 -2.38 -17.79 -0.41
CA ALA A 23 -1.61 -18.83 -1.07
C ALA A 23 -0.17 -18.94 -0.51
N VAL A 24 0.48 -17.80 -0.23
CA VAL A 24 1.81 -17.76 0.40
C VAL A 24 1.75 -18.24 1.85
N ALA A 25 0.75 -17.76 2.61
CA ALA A 25 0.61 -18.10 4.02
C ALA A 25 0.31 -19.58 4.22
N ALA A 26 -0.60 -20.18 3.43
CA ALA A 26 -0.96 -21.60 3.50
C ALA A 26 0.25 -22.54 3.30
N ASN A 27 1.18 -22.17 2.42
CA ASN A 27 2.42 -22.93 2.18
C ASN A 27 3.46 -22.78 3.31
N SER A 28 3.23 -21.85 4.24
CA SER A 28 4.17 -21.45 5.29
C SER A 28 3.79 -21.91 6.70
N VAL A 29 2.57 -22.42 6.91
CA VAL A 29 2.06 -22.85 8.25
C VAL A 29 2.54 -24.25 8.65
N ASN A 30 3.09 -25.04 7.72
CA ASN A 30 3.49 -26.44 7.96
C ASN A 30 4.94 -26.62 8.46
N GLY A 31 5.59 -25.58 8.98
CA GLY A 31 6.96 -25.63 9.53
C GLY A 31 6.99 -25.62 11.06
N PRO A 32 8.05 -26.13 11.72
CA PRO A 32 8.14 -26.27 13.18
C PRO A 32 8.42 -24.94 13.92
N GLU A 33 8.01 -23.80 13.34
CA GLU A 33 8.38 -22.48 13.87
C GLU A 33 7.40 -21.95 14.94
N PRO A 34 7.88 -21.14 15.90
CA PRO A 34 7.05 -20.55 16.96
C PRO A 34 5.83 -19.78 16.41
N GLU A 35 4.72 -19.77 17.15
CA GLU A 35 3.43 -19.10 16.83
C GLU A 35 3.52 -17.62 16.40
N TYR A 36 4.65 -16.95 16.63
CA TYR A 36 4.90 -15.57 16.20
C TYR A 36 5.26 -15.43 14.71
N TYR A 37 5.82 -16.47 14.09
CA TYR A 37 6.26 -16.44 12.69
C TYR A 37 5.13 -16.36 11.66
N PRO A 38 3.97 -17.02 11.83
CA PRO A 38 2.87 -16.95 10.87
C PRO A 38 2.38 -15.52 10.59
N LEU A 39 2.22 -14.69 11.62
CA LEU A 39 1.70 -13.31 11.46
C LEU A 39 2.72 -12.36 10.84
N LEU A 40 4.00 -12.49 11.19
CA LEU A 40 5.07 -11.75 10.52
C LEU A 40 5.17 -12.13 9.04
N ARG A 41 5.04 -13.43 8.73
CA ARG A 41 5.01 -13.93 7.35
C ARG A 41 3.79 -13.42 6.59
N VAL A 42 2.61 -13.39 7.23
CA VAL A 42 1.39 -12.78 6.64
C VAL A 42 1.62 -11.31 6.32
N ARG A 43 2.20 -10.52 7.25
CA ARG A 43 2.51 -9.11 7.01
C ARG A 43 3.43 -8.93 5.81
N GLN A 44 4.52 -9.70 5.75
CA GLN A 44 5.46 -9.66 4.63
C GLN A 44 4.82 -10.12 3.31
N ALA A 45 3.99 -11.16 3.37
CA ALA A 45 3.23 -11.65 2.23
C ALA A 45 2.23 -10.62 1.72
N TRP A 46 1.52 -9.92 2.62
CA TRP A 46 0.59 -8.85 2.30
C TRP A 46 1.27 -7.74 1.50
N LEU A 47 2.33 -7.14 2.06
CA LEU A 47 3.07 -6.05 1.40
C LEU A 47 3.61 -6.48 0.02
N ARG A 48 4.22 -7.67 -0.05
CA ARG A 48 4.79 -8.19 -1.29
C ARG A 48 3.72 -8.43 -2.35
N THR A 49 2.61 -9.07 -1.97
CA THR A 49 1.55 -9.42 -2.92
C THR A 49 0.71 -8.23 -3.32
N LEU A 50 0.57 -7.22 -2.46
CA LEU A 50 -0.01 -5.93 -2.79
C LEU A 50 0.84 -5.20 -3.85
N THR A 51 2.15 -5.13 -3.64
CA THR A 51 3.09 -4.58 -4.64
C THR A 51 2.94 -5.30 -5.97
N GLN A 52 2.95 -6.64 -5.95
CA GLN A 52 2.80 -7.45 -7.17
C GLN A 52 1.43 -7.25 -7.83
N ALA A 53 0.35 -7.13 -7.07
CA ALA A 53 -0.98 -6.92 -7.63
C ALA A 53 -1.09 -5.57 -8.35
N PHE A 54 -0.47 -4.52 -7.81
CA PHE A 54 -0.31 -3.25 -8.52
C PHE A 54 0.57 -3.40 -9.78
N ALA A 55 1.72 -4.07 -9.67
CA ALA A 55 2.61 -4.29 -10.81
C ALA A 55 1.89 -5.00 -11.97
N ASP A 56 1.09 -6.02 -11.68
CA ASP A 56 0.32 -6.75 -12.69
C ASP A 56 -0.80 -5.89 -13.29
N HIS A 57 -1.49 -5.10 -12.46
CA HIS A 57 -2.53 -4.17 -12.95
C HIS A 57 -1.94 -3.14 -13.93
N TYR A 58 -0.74 -2.63 -13.63
CA TYR A 58 -0.06 -1.62 -14.43
C TYR A 58 0.94 -2.20 -15.44
N GLU A 59 1.01 -3.53 -15.62
CA GLU A 59 2.00 -4.19 -16.49
C GLU A 59 2.03 -3.60 -17.92
N PRO A 60 0.90 -3.30 -18.60
CA PRO A 60 0.94 -2.68 -19.92
C PRO A 60 1.65 -1.32 -19.93
N HIS A 61 1.47 -0.53 -18.87
CA HIS A 61 2.08 0.80 -18.72
C HIS A 61 3.57 0.72 -18.35
N ILE A 62 3.94 -0.29 -17.56
CA ILE A 62 5.33 -0.62 -17.23
C ILE A 62 6.10 -1.02 -18.49
N LYS A 63 5.54 -1.94 -19.30
CA LYS A 63 6.15 -2.38 -20.58
C LYS A 63 6.30 -1.25 -21.59
N ALA A 64 5.37 -0.30 -21.58
CA ALA A 64 5.45 0.91 -22.40
C ALA A 64 6.47 1.95 -21.88
N GLY A 65 7.14 1.70 -20.75
CA GLY A 65 8.11 2.61 -20.16
C GLY A 65 7.51 3.89 -19.58
N ARG A 66 6.25 3.84 -19.14
CA ARG A 66 5.51 5.02 -18.66
C ARG A 66 5.36 5.05 -17.14
N THR A 67 5.26 3.88 -16.53
CA THR A 67 4.90 3.73 -15.12
C THR A 67 5.85 2.74 -14.44
N ALA A 68 6.06 2.91 -13.14
CA ALA A 68 6.80 1.99 -12.28
C ALA A 68 6.03 1.76 -10.97
N VAL A 69 6.17 0.57 -10.40
CA VAL A 69 5.56 0.19 -9.10
C VAL A 69 6.67 -0.17 -8.12
N PHE A 70 6.69 0.51 -6.99
CA PHE A 70 7.66 0.35 -5.90
C PHE A 70 6.98 -0.20 -4.66
N GLY A 71 7.77 -0.73 -3.73
CA GLY A 71 7.32 -1.03 -2.37
C GLY A 71 8.32 -0.59 -1.31
N GLY A 72 7.91 -0.24 -0.10
CA GLY A 72 8.80 0.04 1.04
C GLY A 72 9.09 -1.26 1.80
N ARG A 73 9.91 -1.35 2.86
CA ARG A 73 11.03 -0.56 3.39
C ARG A 73 12.27 -1.48 3.23
N PRO A 74 13.49 -0.96 3.04
CA PRO A 74 14.66 -1.80 2.79
C PRO A 74 14.87 -2.82 3.91
N GLY A 75 15.15 -4.06 3.51
CA GLY A 75 15.57 -5.10 4.44
C GLY A 75 16.94 -4.77 5.06
N PRO A 76 17.27 -5.30 6.25
CA PRO A 76 18.64 -5.23 6.78
C PRO A 76 19.64 -5.77 5.75
N GLY A 77 20.56 -4.92 5.27
CA GLY A 77 21.59 -5.27 4.28
C GLY A 77 21.28 -4.90 2.82
N GLU A 78 20.11 -4.32 2.54
CA GLU A 78 19.84 -3.75 1.21
C GLU A 78 20.54 -2.38 1.05
N THR A 79 21.33 -2.26 -0.01
CA THR A 79 22.12 -1.07 -0.38
C THR A 79 21.83 -0.67 -1.83
N GLU A 80 22.47 0.40 -2.33
CA GLU A 80 22.51 0.74 -3.76
C GLU A 80 23.03 -0.38 -4.65
N LEU A 81 23.74 -1.37 -4.10
CA LEU A 81 24.32 -2.51 -4.83
C LEU A 81 23.53 -3.81 -4.62
N SER A 82 22.76 -3.94 -3.53
CA SER A 82 22.11 -5.19 -3.10
C SER A 82 20.58 -5.14 -3.01
N GLY A 83 19.94 -3.97 -3.18
CA GLY A 83 18.47 -3.84 -3.09
C GLY A 83 17.73 -4.27 -4.35
N VAL A 84 16.47 -4.69 -4.21
CA VAL A 84 15.61 -5.05 -5.36
C VAL A 84 15.46 -3.87 -6.33
N PRO A 85 15.69 -4.06 -7.64
CA PRO A 85 15.51 -3.01 -8.64
C PRO A 85 14.10 -2.42 -8.62
N SER A 86 14.02 -1.10 -8.80
CA SER A 86 12.78 -0.33 -8.70
C SER A 86 11.92 -0.35 -9.98
N GLY A 87 12.37 -1.05 -11.03
CA GLY A 87 11.81 -0.94 -12.38
C GLY A 87 12.32 0.27 -13.17
N ILE A 88 12.84 1.30 -12.49
CA ILE A 88 13.57 2.41 -13.09
C ILE A 88 15.08 2.09 -13.09
N PRO A 89 15.79 2.23 -14.22
CA PRO A 89 17.23 1.99 -14.27
C PRO A 89 17.99 2.83 -13.24
N LYS A 90 18.87 2.19 -12.46
CA LYS A 90 19.73 2.79 -11.41
C LYS A 90 19.01 3.25 -10.14
N TRP A 91 17.68 3.13 -10.09
CA TRP A 91 16.91 3.45 -8.89
C TRP A 91 16.62 2.18 -8.10
N ARG A 92 16.58 2.30 -6.77
CA ARG A 92 16.28 1.22 -5.84
C ARG A 92 14.91 1.41 -5.20
N ARG A 93 14.30 0.29 -4.90
CA ARG A 93 12.96 0.20 -4.30
C ARG A 93 12.80 1.06 -3.03
N TRP A 94 13.85 1.22 -2.23
CA TRP A 94 13.83 1.95 -0.95
C TRP A 94 13.94 3.48 -1.06
N GLU A 95 14.31 4.02 -2.22
CA GLU A 95 14.37 5.48 -2.44
C GLU A 95 12.98 6.12 -2.42
N PHE A 96 11.94 5.28 -2.43
CA PHE A 96 10.55 5.64 -2.20
C PHE A 96 10.16 5.19 -0.78
N LEU A 97 9.89 6.15 0.10
CA LEU A 97 9.68 5.93 1.54
C LEU A 97 8.34 5.25 1.90
N TYR A 98 7.55 4.84 0.90
CA TYR A 98 6.16 4.38 1.04
C TYR A 98 6.04 2.86 0.96
N ASP A 99 5.05 2.25 1.63
CA ASP A 99 4.82 0.79 1.58
C ASP A 99 4.59 0.26 0.16
N VAL A 100 3.80 0.96 -0.66
CA VAL A 100 3.70 0.75 -2.12
C VAL A 100 3.53 2.10 -2.81
N SER A 101 4.16 2.31 -3.96
CA SER A 101 3.95 3.50 -4.79
C SER A 101 3.85 3.13 -6.26
N VAL A 102 2.95 3.78 -6.97
CA VAL A 102 2.83 3.71 -8.43
C VAL A 102 3.14 5.09 -8.97
N VAL A 103 4.18 5.23 -9.79
CA VAL A 103 4.59 6.52 -10.34
C VAL A 103 4.73 6.45 -11.85
N ASP A 104 4.49 7.58 -12.49
CA ASP A 104 4.90 7.81 -13.86
C ASP A 104 6.30 8.42 -13.89
N TRP A 105 7.10 7.98 -14.85
CA TRP A 105 8.45 8.51 -15.06
C TRP A 105 8.66 8.87 -16.52
N THR A 106 9.56 9.82 -16.73
CA THR A 106 10.03 10.21 -18.06
C THR A 106 11.54 10.15 -18.12
N THR A 107 12.08 10.03 -19.32
CA THR A 107 13.52 10.10 -19.52
C THR A 107 13.87 11.48 -20.05
N LEU A 108 14.70 12.23 -19.33
CA LEU A 108 15.19 13.53 -19.78
C LEU A 108 16.67 13.44 -20.21
N PRO A 109 17.11 14.23 -21.20
CA PRO A 109 18.54 14.35 -21.50
C PRO A 109 19.32 14.81 -20.27
N ALA A 110 20.45 14.16 -19.95
CA ALA A 110 21.30 14.59 -18.86
C ALA A 110 21.90 15.97 -19.20
N ALA A 111 21.75 16.94 -18.31
CA ALA A 111 22.25 18.31 -18.51
C ALA A 111 23.76 18.37 -18.82
N PHE A 112 24.53 17.36 -18.41
CA PHE A 112 26.00 17.33 -18.53
C PHE A 112 26.58 16.07 -19.19
N ALA A 113 25.77 15.25 -19.89
CA ALA A 113 26.30 14.10 -20.62
C ALA A 113 25.54 13.89 -21.93
N VAL A 114 26.22 14.19 -23.05
CA VAL A 114 25.68 14.24 -24.42
C VAL A 114 24.99 12.95 -24.86
N ASN A 115 25.29 11.81 -24.22
CA ASN A 115 24.74 10.50 -24.55
C ASN A 115 23.99 9.81 -23.40
N ASN A 116 23.75 10.50 -22.28
CA ASN A 116 23.04 9.91 -21.15
C ASN A 116 21.68 10.55 -20.98
N ALA A 117 20.67 9.72 -20.78
CA ALA A 117 19.32 10.13 -20.45
C ALA A 117 19.04 9.65 -19.01
N VAL A 118 18.42 10.50 -18.19
CA VAL A 118 18.17 10.25 -16.77
C VAL A 118 16.67 10.03 -16.56
N PRO A 119 16.27 8.93 -15.92
CA PRO A 119 14.88 8.74 -15.52
C PRO A 119 14.52 9.70 -14.38
N ILE A 120 13.40 10.41 -14.54
CA ILE A 120 12.86 11.33 -13.53
C ILE A 120 11.38 11.00 -13.33
N VAL A 121 10.98 10.86 -12.07
CA VAL A 121 9.58 10.72 -11.67
C VAL A 121 8.85 12.02 -11.96
N THR A 122 7.80 11.95 -12.76
CA THR A 122 7.01 13.11 -13.16
C THR A 122 5.72 13.24 -12.37
N ASN A 123 5.14 12.12 -11.95
CA ASN A 123 3.88 12.11 -11.23
C ASN A 123 3.73 10.86 -10.35
N THR A 124 3.08 10.99 -9.21
CA THR A 124 2.69 9.84 -8.38
C THR A 124 1.20 9.55 -8.61
N VAL A 125 0.89 8.31 -9.02
CA VAL A 125 -0.47 7.86 -9.34
C VAL A 125 -1.16 7.32 -8.10
N TRP A 126 -0.45 6.45 -7.35
CA TRP A 126 -0.87 5.89 -6.08
C TRP A 126 0.28 5.95 -5.09
N ALA A 127 -0.02 6.38 -3.87
CA ALA A 127 0.84 6.17 -2.70
C ALA A 127 0.02 5.41 -1.66
N VAL A 128 0.59 4.29 -1.21
CA VAL A 128 -0.06 3.33 -0.30
C VAL A 128 0.71 3.25 1.00
N GLU A 129 -0.01 3.37 2.10
CA GLU A 129 0.51 3.29 3.46
C GLU A 129 -0.25 2.22 4.24
N SER A 130 0.44 1.25 4.84
CA SER A 130 -0.17 0.13 5.58
C SER A 130 0.21 0.05 7.06
N GLU A 131 1.17 0.86 7.52
CA GLU A 131 1.61 0.89 8.93
C GLU A 131 0.68 1.72 9.84
N LEU A 132 -0.41 1.12 10.32
CA LEU A 132 -1.21 1.65 11.44
C LEU A 132 -1.54 0.62 12.53
N ALA A 133 -0.65 -0.35 12.73
CA ALA A 133 -0.82 -1.34 13.77
C ALA A 133 -0.37 -0.80 15.15
N GLY A 134 -1.33 -0.56 16.04
CA GLY A 134 -1.11 -0.62 17.50
C GLY A 134 -1.14 0.69 18.28
N ASP A 135 -0.85 1.85 17.67
CA ASP A 135 -0.92 3.15 18.37
C ASP A 135 -1.11 4.29 17.37
N GLY A 136 -2.34 4.43 16.85
CA GLY A 136 -2.70 5.51 15.93
C GLY A 136 -2.41 6.90 16.51
N THR A 137 -2.35 7.04 17.84
CA THR A 137 -2.02 8.30 18.53
C THR A 137 -0.54 8.67 18.35
N LYS A 138 0.39 7.74 18.60
CA LYS A 138 1.84 7.99 18.35
C LYS A 138 2.16 8.17 16.87
N VAL A 139 1.44 7.45 16.02
CA VAL A 139 1.60 7.57 14.56
C VAL A 139 1.02 8.91 14.07
N ALA A 140 -0.08 9.40 14.66
CA ALA A 140 -0.60 10.75 14.44
C ALA A 140 0.36 11.86 14.94
N GLU A 141 1.06 11.63 16.06
CA GLU A 141 2.08 12.55 16.58
C GLU A 141 3.28 12.71 15.64
N ASP A 142 3.62 11.66 14.87
CA ASP A 142 4.58 11.71 13.75
C ASP A 142 3.86 11.75 12.38
N ALA A 143 2.96 12.72 12.22
CA ALA A 143 2.19 12.94 11.00
C ALA A 143 3.06 13.09 9.74
N SER A 144 4.36 13.39 9.88
CA SER A 144 5.29 13.55 8.76
C SER A 144 5.42 12.29 7.89
N LYS A 145 5.28 11.10 8.50
CA LYS A 145 5.36 9.79 7.80
C LYS A 145 4.05 9.35 7.17
N LEU A 146 2.94 9.99 7.52
CA LEU A 146 1.60 9.61 7.07
C LEU A 146 1.05 10.51 5.98
N ARG A 147 1.77 11.58 5.64
CA ARG A 147 1.34 12.50 4.60
C ARG A 147 1.44 11.80 3.28
N ILE A 148 0.29 11.44 2.72
CA ILE A 148 0.17 10.95 1.35
C ILE A 148 0.28 12.15 0.40
N ALA A 149 1.42 12.83 0.44
CA ALA A 149 1.57 14.13 -0.20
C ALA A 149 1.70 13.98 -1.73
N ARG A 150 0.98 14.83 -2.47
CA ARG A 150 1.16 15.11 -3.91
C ARG A 150 0.82 13.98 -4.89
N SER A 151 0.17 12.91 -4.43
CA SER A 151 -0.32 11.88 -5.35
C SER A 151 -1.65 12.29 -6.01
N ALA A 152 -1.83 11.89 -7.27
CA ALA A 152 -3.10 12.03 -7.98
C ALA A 152 -4.19 11.17 -7.33
N ASN A 153 -3.85 9.99 -6.79
CA ASN A 153 -4.76 9.18 -5.97
C ASN A 153 -4.02 8.56 -4.79
N ALA A 154 -4.72 8.29 -3.70
CA ALA A 154 -4.14 7.83 -2.44
C ALA A 154 -4.93 6.66 -1.86
N LEU A 155 -4.22 5.67 -1.30
CA LEU A 155 -4.83 4.56 -0.56
C LEU A 155 -4.17 4.43 0.82
N LEU A 156 -4.92 4.72 1.87
CA LEU A 156 -4.52 4.41 3.23
C LEU A 156 -5.08 3.04 3.61
N ILE A 157 -4.22 2.10 4.02
CA ILE A 157 -4.63 0.79 4.54
C ILE A 157 -4.43 0.80 6.05
N ALA A 158 -5.53 0.68 6.78
CA ALA A 158 -5.53 0.77 8.23
C ALA A 158 -6.19 -0.44 8.87
N ARG A 159 -5.90 -0.64 10.16
CA ARG A 159 -6.65 -1.58 10.98
C ARG A 159 -8.11 -1.13 11.07
N THR A 160 -9.06 -2.07 11.02
CA THR A 160 -10.46 -1.82 11.41
C THR A 160 -10.48 -1.33 12.87
N THR A 161 -10.71 -0.03 13.04
CA THR A 161 -10.77 0.56 14.38
C THR A 161 -12.14 0.26 14.99
N ARG A 162 -12.16 -0.18 16.26
CA ARG A 162 -13.38 -0.21 17.08
C ARG A 162 -13.54 1.10 17.86
N GLN A 163 -13.14 2.25 17.27
CA GLN A 163 -13.05 3.48 18.04
C GLN A 163 -14.42 3.94 18.51
N THR A 164 -14.49 4.23 19.80
CA THR A 164 -15.63 4.81 20.51
C THR A 164 -15.81 6.32 20.25
N LYS A 165 -14.84 6.96 19.59
CA LYS A 165 -14.82 8.41 19.33
C LYS A 165 -14.56 8.72 17.85
N PRO A 166 -15.62 8.87 17.05
CA PRO A 166 -15.52 9.16 15.61
C PRO A 166 -14.66 10.40 15.27
N ASP A 167 -14.66 11.42 16.13
CA ASP A 167 -13.99 12.70 15.84
C ASP A 167 -12.46 12.66 15.92
N GLU A 168 -11.88 11.77 16.74
CA GLU A 168 -10.43 11.58 16.82
C GLU A 168 -9.95 10.80 15.58
N TRP A 169 -10.70 9.78 15.18
CA TRP A 169 -10.47 9.04 13.95
C TRP A 169 -10.55 9.92 12.70
N LEU A 170 -11.56 10.78 12.62
CA LEU A 170 -11.73 11.68 11.48
C LEU A 170 -10.61 12.71 11.37
N ARG A 171 -10.17 13.28 12.49
CA ARG A 171 -9.02 14.20 12.50
C ARG A 171 -7.74 13.52 12.03
N PHE A 172 -7.53 12.28 12.47
CA PHE A 172 -6.41 11.47 12.00
C PHE A 172 -6.46 11.22 10.50
N LEU A 173 -7.59 10.74 9.97
CA LEU A 173 -7.76 10.51 8.54
C LEU A 173 -7.56 11.79 7.72
N ASN A 174 -8.15 12.92 8.15
CA ASN A 174 -7.97 14.20 7.47
C ASN A 174 -6.50 14.64 7.44
N ALA A 175 -5.71 14.34 8.48
CA ALA A 175 -4.28 14.65 8.50
C ALA A 175 -3.46 13.76 7.56
N CYS A 176 -3.81 12.48 7.43
CA CYS A 176 -3.16 11.58 6.46
C CYS A 176 -3.43 11.99 5.00
N LEU A 177 -4.60 12.55 4.75
CA LEU A 177 -5.08 12.91 3.42
C LEU A 177 -4.75 14.34 3.01
N ASP A 178 -4.10 15.10 3.89
CA ASP A 178 -3.65 16.45 3.58
C ASP A 178 -2.67 16.45 2.40
N GLY A 179 -2.98 17.25 1.38
CA GLY A 179 -2.15 17.37 0.17
C GLY A 179 -2.38 16.31 -0.92
N VAL A 180 -3.41 15.45 -0.80
CA VAL A 180 -3.88 14.61 -1.92
C VAL A 180 -4.60 15.49 -2.96
N GLN A 181 -4.24 15.34 -4.24
CA GLN A 181 -4.77 16.22 -5.30
C GLN A 181 -6.00 15.64 -6.02
N GLY A 182 -6.24 14.34 -5.93
CA GLY A 182 -7.40 13.68 -6.55
C GLY A 182 -8.13 12.75 -5.57
N GLN A 183 -8.30 11.48 -5.92
CA GLN A 183 -9.14 10.57 -5.14
C GLN A 183 -8.37 9.99 -3.95
N ALA A 184 -8.99 9.99 -2.78
CA ALA A 184 -8.45 9.37 -1.58
C ALA A 184 -9.34 8.22 -1.11
N PHE A 185 -8.71 7.10 -0.76
CA PHE A 185 -9.41 5.92 -0.27
C PHE A 185 -8.80 5.43 1.04
N VAL A 186 -9.64 4.86 1.89
CA VAL A 186 -9.25 4.21 3.14
C VAL A 186 -9.74 2.77 3.08
N ALA A 187 -8.82 1.82 3.17
CA ALA A 187 -9.10 0.40 3.27
C ALA A 187 -8.92 -0.06 4.72
N LEU A 188 -10.00 -0.51 5.36
CA LEU A 188 -9.99 -1.03 6.72
C LEU A 188 -9.93 -2.55 6.69
N MET A 189 -9.02 -3.13 7.47
CA MET A 189 -8.86 -4.58 7.54
C MET A 189 -8.55 -5.06 8.97
N PRO A 190 -8.89 -6.32 9.32
CA PRO A 190 -8.43 -6.99 10.53
C PRO A 190 -6.95 -6.75 10.82
N SER A 191 -6.61 -6.54 12.09
CA SER A 191 -5.20 -6.55 12.49
C SER A 191 -4.60 -7.94 12.26
N TYR A 192 -3.35 -7.95 11.81
CA TYR A 192 -2.49 -9.13 11.83
C TYR A 192 -1.48 -9.04 13.00
N ALA A 193 -1.65 -8.10 13.93
CA ALA A 193 -0.78 -7.95 15.09
C ALA A 193 -1.01 -9.07 16.12
N ARG A 194 0.07 -9.49 16.78
CA ARG A 194 0.03 -10.56 17.78
C ARG A 194 -0.87 -10.17 18.96
N GLY A 195 -1.69 -11.12 19.44
CA GLY A 195 -2.53 -10.94 20.62
C GLY A 195 -3.84 -10.21 20.35
N GLU A 196 -4.07 -9.79 19.11
CA GLU A 196 -5.33 -9.21 18.68
C GLU A 196 -6.33 -10.30 18.29
N SER A 197 -7.59 -10.13 18.69
CA SER A 197 -8.67 -11.11 18.44
C SER A 197 -8.94 -11.40 16.96
N ASP A 198 -8.55 -10.48 16.08
CA ASP A 198 -8.82 -10.51 14.65
C ASP A 198 -7.65 -11.10 13.82
N ALA A 199 -6.48 -11.34 14.43
CA ALA A 199 -5.33 -11.96 13.77
C ALA A 199 -5.61 -13.38 13.26
N ALA A 200 -6.50 -14.12 13.93
CA ALA A 200 -6.96 -15.43 13.48
C ALA A 200 -7.65 -15.39 12.11
N ARG A 201 -8.26 -14.25 11.71
CA ARG A 201 -8.90 -14.11 10.40
C ARG A 201 -7.89 -14.20 9.26
N TRP A 202 -6.67 -13.71 9.48
CA TRP A 202 -5.58 -13.81 8.50
C TRP A 202 -5.10 -15.24 8.32
N VAL A 203 -4.95 -15.98 9.42
CA VAL A 203 -4.54 -17.39 9.38
C VAL A 203 -5.62 -18.24 8.71
N ASN A 204 -6.89 -17.98 9.01
CA ASN A 204 -8.03 -18.74 8.48
C ASN A 204 -8.45 -18.29 7.07
N GLY A 205 -7.86 -17.23 6.52
CA GLY A 205 -8.20 -16.71 5.20
C GLY A 205 -9.60 -16.09 5.12
N THR A 206 -10.14 -15.57 6.23
CA THR A 206 -11.49 -14.97 6.36
C THR A 206 -11.44 -13.43 6.52
N VAL A 207 -10.36 -12.82 6.05
CA VAL A 207 -10.18 -11.37 6.05
C VAL A 207 -11.12 -10.75 5.02
N GLU A 208 -11.77 -9.68 5.43
CA GLU A 208 -12.53 -8.78 4.57
C GLU A 208 -11.90 -7.40 4.71
N ILE A 209 -11.77 -6.69 3.59
CA ILE A 209 -11.29 -5.32 3.55
C ILE A 209 -12.48 -4.44 3.21
N GLU A 210 -12.81 -3.50 4.08
CA GLU A 210 -13.83 -2.49 3.81
C GLU A 210 -13.17 -1.28 3.16
N LEU A 211 -13.59 -0.96 1.94
CA LEU A 211 -13.08 0.18 1.20
C LEU A 211 -14.03 1.36 1.37
N TYR A 212 -13.45 2.49 1.76
CA TYR A 212 -14.14 3.77 1.90
C TYR A 212 -13.51 4.81 0.98
N ARG A 213 -14.34 5.67 0.43
CA ARG A 213 -13.93 6.88 -0.27
C ARG A 213 -13.80 8.00 0.76
N ALA A 214 -12.61 8.56 0.89
CA ALA A 214 -12.46 9.76 1.70
C ALA A 214 -12.97 10.96 0.92
N THR A 215 -13.92 11.67 1.51
CA THR A 215 -14.40 12.95 1.00
C THR A 215 -13.50 14.08 1.52
N PRO A 216 -13.37 15.20 0.79
CA PRO A 216 -12.64 16.36 1.27
C PRO A 216 -13.12 16.76 2.67
N PRO A 217 -12.22 17.19 3.57
CA PRO A 217 -12.59 17.49 4.95
C PRO A 217 -13.66 18.59 5.07
N PRO A 218 -14.51 18.54 6.12
CA PRO A 218 -14.69 17.44 7.07
C PRO A 218 -15.94 16.59 6.72
N ALA A 219 -15.74 15.37 6.25
CA ALA A 219 -16.82 14.41 6.04
C ALA A 219 -16.40 12.99 6.46
N LEU A 220 -17.39 12.18 6.87
CA LEU A 220 -17.17 10.75 7.09
C LEU A 220 -16.81 10.09 5.76
N PRO A 221 -15.82 9.19 5.73
CA PRO A 221 -15.58 8.37 4.56
C PRO A 221 -16.85 7.61 4.15
N GLU A 222 -17.14 7.60 2.87
CA GLU A 222 -18.31 6.89 2.32
C GLU A 222 -17.92 5.45 2.03
N PHE A 223 -18.73 4.50 2.50
CA PHE A 223 -18.52 3.08 2.19
C PHE A 223 -18.68 2.83 0.69
N VAL A 224 -17.73 2.12 0.10
CA VAL A 224 -17.71 1.79 -1.33
C VAL A 224 -17.93 0.30 -1.55
N ALA A 225 -17.15 -0.54 -0.88
CA ALA A 225 -17.14 -1.97 -1.15
C ALA A 225 -16.62 -2.81 0.02
N THR A 226 -17.04 -4.08 0.07
CA THR A 226 -16.39 -5.13 0.86
C THR A 226 -15.59 -6.02 -0.06
N ILE A 227 -14.28 -6.04 0.11
CA ILE A 227 -13.33 -6.80 -0.72
C ILE A 227 -12.98 -8.09 0.01
N ARG A 228 -13.12 -9.20 -0.71
CA ARG A 228 -12.81 -10.56 -0.24
C ARG A 228 -11.77 -11.22 -1.14
N ARG A 229 -11.18 -12.32 -0.68
CA ARG A 229 -10.36 -13.16 -1.55
C ARG A 229 -11.21 -13.68 -2.73
N PRO A 230 -10.63 -13.88 -3.93
CA PRO A 230 -11.34 -14.47 -5.05
C PRO A 230 -11.90 -15.86 -4.70
N GLY A 231 -13.18 -16.10 -4.99
CA GLY A 231 -13.84 -17.40 -4.76
C GLY A 231 -14.20 -17.72 -3.29
N ALA A 232 -14.20 -16.72 -2.41
CA ALA A 232 -14.81 -16.81 -1.06
C ALA A 232 -16.29 -16.41 -1.06
#